data_AF-A0A955PP98-F1
#
_entry.id   AF-A0A955PP98-F1
#
_cell.length_a   1.000
_cell.length_b   1.000
_cell.length_c   1.000
_cell.angle_alpha   90.00
_cell.angle_beta   90.00
_cell.angle_gamma   90.00
#
_symmetry.space_group_name_H-M   'P 1'
#
loop_
_entity.id
_entity.type
_entity.pdbx_description
1 polymer ?
#
loop_
_entity_poly.entity_id
_entity_poly.type
_entity_poly.pdbx_seq_one_letter_code
_entity_poly.pdbx_strand_id
1 'polypeptide(L)'
;MTETTLLPSWSQSVREAVLLIDRGGKILDANLGAMKFLGHDLEGLLELNLRDLIQSPEVANELFVDLSQIDTGDFTGVLDVRNSAKQDFPCEFNFHSEPGMEGWLLIARPTIENEDQAERLVLRALQLTSQISSVETKVHELSAELIDKTLQLAEEKNKTLAVLASMGEGLLVVGASGEIAQINQAACGVLDLDAEAIIGTPLGDLAPGSKIAAIGQV
;
A
#
# COMPACT_ATOMS: atom_id res chain seq x y z
N MET A 1 -31.17 31.02 -28.02
CA MET A 1 -32.09 30.37 -27.07
C MET A 1 -31.49 29.00 -26.81
N THR A 2 -30.61 28.92 -25.82
CA THR A 2 -29.95 27.67 -25.42
C THR A 2 -30.98 26.79 -24.71
N GLU A 3 -31.07 25.52 -25.10
CA GLU A 3 -31.87 24.53 -24.39
C GLU A 3 -31.39 24.47 -22.94
N THR A 4 -32.27 24.82 -22.01
CA THR A 4 -32.00 24.63 -20.58
C THR A 4 -31.80 23.13 -20.36
N THR A 5 -30.55 22.72 -20.15
CA THR A 5 -30.23 21.33 -19.82
C THR A 5 -30.80 21.07 -18.43
N LEU A 6 -31.92 20.37 -18.37
CA LEU A 6 -32.55 19.93 -17.12
C LEU A 6 -32.09 18.52 -16.78
N LEU A 7 -32.12 18.19 -15.49
CA LEU A 7 -31.82 16.86 -15.03
C LEU A 7 -32.81 15.85 -15.64
N PRO A 8 -32.32 14.68 -16.12
CA PRO A 8 -33.20 13.66 -16.65
C PRO A 8 -34.18 13.14 -15.59
N SER A 9 -35.35 12.68 -16.02
CA SER A 9 -36.42 12.20 -15.13
C SER A 9 -36.01 11.04 -14.21
N TRP A 10 -35.00 10.24 -14.59
CA TRP A 10 -34.50 9.14 -13.75
C TRP A 10 -33.86 9.65 -12.45
N SER A 11 -33.23 10.83 -12.48
CA SER A 11 -32.56 11.44 -11.31
C SER A 11 -33.54 11.75 -10.18
N GLN A 12 -34.81 12.01 -10.50
CA GLN A 12 -35.86 12.31 -9.53
C GLN A 12 -36.26 11.11 -8.66
N SER A 13 -35.92 9.89 -9.11
CA SER A 13 -36.20 8.65 -8.37
C SER A 13 -35.03 8.18 -7.51
N VAL A 14 -33.85 8.81 -7.63
CA VAL A 14 -32.65 8.45 -6.87
C VAL A 14 -32.72 9.09 -5.48
N ARG A 15 -32.27 8.35 -4.46
CA ARG A 15 -32.24 8.84 -3.07
C ARG A 15 -31.14 9.86 -2.82
N GLU A 16 -30.03 9.76 -3.55
CA GLU A 16 -28.89 10.66 -3.47
C GLU A 16 -29.26 12.06 -3.96
N ALA A 17 -28.58 13.06 -3.39
CA ALA A 17 -28.75 14.43 -3.81
C ALA A 17 -28.02 14.65 -5.14
N VAL A 18 -28.76 15.01 -6.17
CA VAL A 18 -28.23 15.29 -7.51
C VAL A 18 -28.50 16.75 -7.84
N LEU A 19 -27.43 17.47 -8.17
CA LEU A 19 -27.46 18.86 -8.57
C LEU A 19 -26.83 18.99 -9.96
N LEU A 20 -27.38 19.86 -10.79
CA LEU A 20 -26.71 20.36 -11.99
C LEU A 20 -26.24 21.77 -11.68
N ILE A 21 -24.96 22.05 -11.90
CA ILE A 21 -24.37 23.36 -11.64
C ILE A 21 -23.62 23.86 -12.88
N ASP A 22 -23.53 25.18 -13.06
CA ASP A 22 -22.67 25.76 -14.10
C ASP A 22 -21.18 25.72 -13.67
N ARG A 23 -20.28 26.12 -14.58
CA ARG A 23 -18.84 26.22 -14.31
C ARG A 23 -18.47 27.23 -13.22
N GLY A 24 -19.36 28.18 -12.93
CA GLY A 24 -19.22 29.15 -11.83
C GLY A 24 -19.80 28.65 -10.49
N GLY A 25 -20.37 27.45 -10.47
CA GLY A 25 -20.98 26.85 -9.28
C GLY A 25 -22.44 27.25 -9.03
N LYS A 26 -23.07 27.98 -9.95
CA LYS A 26 -24.50 28.32 -9.81
C LYS A 26 -25.34 27.07 -10.03
N ILE A 27 -26.31 26.83 -9.15
CA ILE A 27 -27.21 25.69 -9.29
C ILE A 27 -28.21 25.97 -10.42
N LEU A 28 -28.24 25.09 -11.41
CA LEU A 28 -29.10 25.14 -12.59
C LEU A 28 -30.34 24.24 -12.45
N ASP A 29 -30.19 23.12 -11.74
CA ASP A 29 -31.29 22.18 -11.46
C ASP A 29 -30.95 21.28 -10.26
N ALA A 30 -31.97 20.67 -9.65
CA ALA A 30 -31.85 19.80 -8.49
C ALA A 30 -32.92 18.72 -8.48
N ASN A 31 -32.55 17.50 -8.06
CA ASN A 31 -33.53 16.44 -7.83
C ASN A 31 -34.23 16.57 -6.47
N LEU A 32 -35.30 15.78 -6.27
CA LEU A 32 -35.99 15.69 -4.97
C LEU A 32 -35.07 15.21 -3.83
N GLY A 33 -34.06 14.40 -4.14
CA GLY A 33 -33.03 14.01 -3.18
C GLY A 33 -32.29 15.23 -2.64
N ALA A 34 -31.83 16.12 -3.50
CA ALA A 34 -31.08 17.33 -3.16
C ALA A 34 -31.94 18.32 -2.38
N MET A 35 -33.21 18.53 -2.78
CA MET A 35 -34.15 19.38 -2.02
C MET A 35 -34.33 18.89 -0.58
N LYS A 36 -34.59 17.59 -0.40
CA LYS A 36 -34.75 17.00 0.94
C LYS A 36 -33.45 17.03 1.74
N PHE A 37 -32.33 16.80 1.07
CA PHE A 37 -31.00 16.72 1.67
C PHE A 37 -30.50 18.08 2.18
N LEU A 38 -30.63 19.12 1.36
CA LEU A 38 -30.19 20.48 1.67
C LEU A 38 -31.27 21.28 2.42
N GLY A 39 -32.50 20.76 2.50
CA GLY A 39 -33.61 21.40 3.20
C GLY A 39 -34.13 22.67 2.49
N HIS A 40 -33.86 22.81 1.21
CA HIS A 40 -34.33 23.92 0.37
C HIS A 40 -35.33 23.38 -0.65
N ASP A 41 -36.30 24.22 -1.04
CA ASP A 41 -37.08 23.97 -2.25
C ASP A 41 -36.26 24.26 -3.51
N LEU A 42 -36.79 23.90 -4.68
CA LEU A 42 -36.09 24.07 -5.94
C LEU A 42 -35.77 25.55 -6.20
N GLU A 43 -36.74 26.45 -6.01
CA GLU A 43 -36.53 27.89 -6.23
C GLU A 43 -35.42 28.43 -5.34
N GLY A 44 -35.42 28.07 -4.05
CA GLY A 44 -34.36 28.44 -3.13
C GLY A 44 -33.00 27.88 -3.53
N LEU A 45 -32.93 26.64 -4.02
CA LEU A 45 -31.66 26.08 -4.52
C LEU A 45 -31.13 26.82 -5.75
N LEU A 46 -32.00 27.20 -6.69
CA LEU A 46 -31.60 27.89 -7.93
C LEU A 46 -31.07 29.32 -7.69
N GLU A 47 -31.39 29.92 -6.54
CA GLU A 47 -30.83 31.20 -6.12
C GLU A 47 -29.44 31.07 -5.49
N LEU A 48 -29.02 29.87 -5.09
CA LEU A 48 -27.76 29.62 -4.40
C LEU A 48 -26.61 29.32 -5.36
N ASN A 49 -25.40 29.66 -4.92
CA ASN A 49 -24.18 29.10 -5.47
C ASN A 49 -23.72 27.94 -4.59
N LEU A 50 -23.10 26.92 -5.18
CA LEU A 50 -22.51 25.81 -4.44
C LEU A 50 -21.52 26.29 -3.36
N ARG A 51 -20.82 27.41 -3.59
CA ARG A 51 -19.94 28.04 -2.60
C ARG A 51 -20.66 28.45 -1.32
N ASP A 52 -21.94 28.82 -1.43
CA ASP A 52 -22.76 29.23 -0.28
C ASP A 52 -23.18 28.02 0.58
N LEU A 53 -23.16 26.83 -0.01
CA LEU A 53 -23.44 25.57 0.67
C LEU A 53 -22.22 24.99 1.39
N ILE A 54 -20.99 25.38 1.00
CA ILE A 54 -19.75 24.89 1.61
C ILE A 54 -19.44 25.72 2.85
N GLN A 55 -19.13 25.06 3.97
CA GLN A 55 -18.92 25.72 5.26
C GLN A 55 -17.71 26.67 5.26
N SER A 56 -16.58 26.23 4.70
CA SER A 56 -15.33 27.00 4.64
C SER A 56 -15.16 27.67 3.27
N PRO A 57 -15.10 29.02 3.20
CA PRO A 57 -14.84 29.74 1.96
C PRO A 57 -13.49 29.39 1.32
N GLU A 58 -12.47 29.09 2.12
CA GLU A 58 -11.14 28.69 1.65
C GLU A 58 -11.22 27.38 0.88
N VAL A 59 -11.86 26.37 1.47
CA VAL A 59 -12.07 25.05 0.84
C VAL A 59 -12.93 25.17 -0.41
N ALA A 60 -13.97 26.01 -0.37
CA ALA A 60 -14.78 26.30 -1.56
C ALA A 60 -13.92 26.87 -2.70
N ASN A 61 -13.04 27.83 -2.41
CA ASN A 61 -12.18 28.42 -3.43
C ASN A 61 -11.18 27.40 -4.01
N GLU A 62 -10.55 26.58 -3.17
CA GLU A 62 -9.65 25.52 -3.62
C GLU A 62 -10.36 24.53 -4.56
N LEU A 63 -11.56 24.06 -4.18
CA LEU A 63 -12.38 23.20 -5.03
C LEU A 63 -12.62 23.80 -6.41
N PHE A 64 -12.99 25.08 -6.50
CA PHE A 64 -13.25 25.72 -7.80
C PHE A 64 -11.97 25.96 -8.61
N VAL A 65 -10.81 26.12 -7.97
CA VAL A 65 -9.52 26.15 -8.67
C VAL A 65 -9.25 24.78 -9.30
N ASP A 66 -9.48 23.69 -8.56
CA ASP A 66 -9.26 22.33 -9.07
C ASP A 66 -10.25 21.99 -10.18
N LEU A 67 -11.55 22.28 -10.00
CA LEU A 67 -12.57 22.08 -11.04
C LEU A 67 -12.29 22.92 -12.29
N SER A 68 -11.67 24.09 -12.17
CA SER A 68 -11.31 24.92 -13.34
C SER A 68 -10.20 24.30 -14.21
N GLN A 69 -9.42 23.37 -13.66
CA GLN A 69 -8.36 22.67 -14.38
C GLN A 69 -8.88 21.40 -15.11
N ILE A 70 -10.14 21.04 -14.88
CA ILE A 70 -10.74 19.81 -15.42
C ILE A 70 -11.78 20.20 -16.48
N ASP A 71 -11.42 20.03 -17.75
CA ASP A 71 -12.35 20.26 -18.86
C ASP A 71 -13.43 19.17 -18.93
N THR A 72 -13.03 17.90 -18.76
CA THR A 72 -13.93 16.73 -18.78
C THR A 72 -13.39 15.64 -17.86
N GLY A 73 -14.26 14.93 -17.15
CA GLY A 73 -13.87 13.85 -16.25
C GLY A 73 -14.62 13.86 -14.92
N ASP A 74 -14.11 13.05 -13.99
CA ASP A 74 -14.66 12.87 -12.65
C ASP A 74 -13.74 13.53 -11.61
N PHE A 75 -14.34 14.17 -10.62
CA PHE A 75 -13.65 14.68 -9.44
C PHE A 75 -14.44 14.27 -8.19
N THR A 76 -13.75 13.69 -7.20
CA THR A 76 -14.37 13.25 -5.96
C THR A 76 -13.68 13.86 -4.75
N GLY A 77 -14.45 14.16 -3.72
CA GLY A 77 -13.94 14.74 -2.48
C GLY A 77 -14.95 14.70 -1.35
N VAL A 78 -14.51 15.09 -0.15
CA VAL A 78 -15.36 15.25 1.03
C VAL A 78 -15.33 16.71 1.44
N LEU A 79 -16.51 17.30 1.63
CA LEU A 79 -16.66 18.70 2.03
C LEU A 79 -17.72 18.79 3.13
N ASP A 80 -17.52 19.69 4.08
CA ASP A 80 -18.55 20.06 5.04
C ASP A 80 -19.56 21.00 4.38
N VAL A 81 -20.82 20.56 4.34
CA VAL A 81 -21.91 21.30 3.74
C VAL A 81 -22.92 21.75 4.78
N ARG A 82 -23.45 22.95 4.56
CA ARG A 82 -24.45 23.61 5.39
C ARG A 82 -25.81 23.55 4.70
N ASN A 83 -26.81 23.02 5.40
CA ASN A 83 -28.19 23.04 4.92
C ASN A 83 -28.93 24.34 5.29
N SER A 84 -30.19 24.46 4.85
CA SER A 84 -31.07 25.60 5.15
C SER A 84 -31.28 25.86 6.65
N ALA A 85 -31.20 24.81 7.47
CA ALA A 85 -31.30 24.88 8.93
C ALA A 85 -29.98 25.32 9.60
N LYS A 86 -28.94 25.65 8.81
CA LYS A 86 -27.59 25.99 9.26
C LYS A 86 -26.89 24.86 10.03
N GLN A 87 -27.28 23.62 9.78
CA GLN A 87 -26.59 22.46 10.29
C GLN A 87 -25.49 22.08 9.30
N ASP A 88 -24.28 21.90 9.83
CA ASP A 88 -23.10 21.48 9.09
C ASP A 88 -22.94 19.96 9.19
N PHE A 89 -22.62 19.30 8.08
CA PHE A 89 -22.37 17.87 8.05
C PHE A 89 -21.43 17.49 6.91
N PRO A 90 -20.56 16.48 7.13
CA PRO A 90 -19.63 16.03 6.12
C PRO A 90 -20.37 15.28 5.02
N CYS A 91 -20.02 15.61 3.79
CA CYS A 91 -20.63 15.06 2.60
C CYS A 91 -19.56 14.66 1.61
N GLU A 92 -19.72 13.49 1.01
CA GLU A 92 -18.92 13.09 -0.13
C GLU A 92 -19.60 13.55 -1.41
N PHE A 93 -18.81 14.13 -2.30
CA PHE A 93 -19.25 14.68 -3.56
C PHE A 93 -18.55 13.99 -4.71
N ASN A 94 -19.29 13.80 -5.79
CA ASN A 94 -18.77 13.40 -7.08
C ASN A 94 -19.24 14.41 -8.13
N PHE A 95 -18.28 15.06 -8.77
CA PHE A 95 -18.48 15.98 -9.88
C PHE A 95 -18.14 15.27 -11.16
N HIS A 96 -19.07 15.30 -12.11
CA HIS A 96 -18.91 14.67 -13.41
C HIS A 96 -19.19 15.71 -14.51
N SER A 97 -18.31 15.76 -15.50
CA SER A 97 -18.49 16.60 -16.71
C SER A 97 -18.12 15.82 -17.97
N GLU A 98 -18.99 15.87 -18.97
CA GLU A 98 -18.78 15.25 -20.29
C GLU A 98 -18.56 16.30 -21.39
N PRO A 99 -17.91 15.93 -22.52
CA PRO A 99 -17.78 16.82 -23.67
C PRO A 99 -19.13 17.35 -24.15
N GLY A 100 -19.29 18.68 -24.19
CA GLY A 100 -20.52 19.35 -24.61
C GLY A 100 -21.48 19.72 -23.47
N MET A 101 -21.17 19.36 -22.22
CA MET A 101 -21.90 19.84 -21.05
C MET A 101 -21.35 21.19 -20.60
N GLU A 102 -22.22 22.21 -20.45
CA GLU A 102 -21.85 23.57 -20.01
C GLU A 102 -21.63 23.70 -18.49
N GLY A 103 -21.46 22.59 -17.77
CA GLY A 103 -21.46 22.56 -16.31
C GLY A 103 -21.02 21.23 -15.72
N TRP A 104 -21.39 21.00 -14.47
CA TRP A 104 -21.09 19.79 -13.70
C TRP A 104 -22.36 19.12 -13.20
N LEU A 105 -22.41 17.80 -13.33
CA LEU A 105 -23.33 16.96 -12.59
C LEU A 105 -22.70 16.63 -11.23
N LEU A 106 -23.35 17.06 -10.16
CA LEU A 106 -22.90 16.86 -8.79
C LEU A 106 -23.78 15.84 -8.10
N ILE A 107 -23.19 14.76 -7.61
CA ILE A 107 -23.85 13.77 -6.76
C ILE A 107 -23.28 13.91 -5.35
N ALA A 108 -24.15 14.21 -4.38
CA ALA A 108 -23.80 14.42 -3.00
C ALA A 108 -24.43 13.33 -2.11
N ARG A 109 -23.61 12.76 -1.22
CA ARG A 109 -24.06 11.78 -0.22
C ARG A 109 -23.52 12.15 1.17
N PRO A 110 -24.36 12.11 2.23
CA PRO A 110 -23.87 12.34 3.58
C PRO A 110 -22.89 11.25 3.94
N THR A 111 -21.73 11.61 4.49
CA THR A 111 -20.91 10.65 5.21
C THR A 111 -21.53 10.50 6.58
N ILE A 112 -22.34 9.47 6.75
CA ILE A 112 -23.05 9.25 8.00
C ILE A 112 -22.02 8.85 9.07
N GLU A 113 -21.73 9.73 10.02
CA GLU A 113 -21.25 9.32 11.35
C GLU A 113 -22.44 8.69 12.12
N ASN A 114 -22.92 7.52 11.68
CA ASN A 114 -23.97 6.77 12.38
C ASN A 114 -23.35 5.60 13.16
N GLU A 115 -23.99 5.21 14.27
CA GLU A 115 -23.61 4.11 15.18
C GLU A 115 -23.17 2.79 14.50
N ASP A 116 -23.63 2.54 13.27
CA ASP A 116 -23.17 1.45 12.39
C ASP A 116 -21.66 1.49 12.08
N GLN A 117 -21.05 2.68 12.00
CA GLN A 117 -19.58 2.82 11.88
C GLN A 117 -18.88 2.46 13.18
N ALA A 118 -19.43 2.85 14.34
CA ALA A 118 -18.87 2.45 15.63
C ALA A 118 -18.97 0.93 15.81
N GLU A 119 -20.10 0.31 15.45
CA GLU A 119 -20.26 -1.15 15.48
C GLU A 119 -19.31 -1.84 14.49
N ARG A 120 -19.16 -1.32 13.27
CA ARG A 120 -18.17 -1.82 12.30
C ARG A 120 -16.72 -1.62 12.76
N LEU A 121 -16.40 -0.51 13.42
CA LEU A 121 -15.07 -0.24 13.97
C LEU A 121 -14.78 -1.16 15.14
N VAL A 122 -15.75 -1.42 16.01
CA VAL A 122 -15.65 -2.40 17.11
C VAL A 122 -15.47 -3.81 16.57
N LEU A 123 -16.25 -4.22 15.57
CA LEU A 123 -16.09 -5.51 14.90
C LEU A 123 -14.73 -5.63 14.22
N ARG A 124 -14.26 -4.57 13.55
CA ARG A 124 -12.93 -4.52 12.92
C ARG A 124 -11.81 -4.54 13.97
N ALA A 125 -11.97 -3.86 15.11
CA ALA A 125 -11.02 -3.89 16.22
C ALA A 125 -10.95 -5.28 16.86
N LEU A 126 -12.07 -5.96 17.05
CA LEU A 126 -12.12 -7.36 17.49
C LEU A 126 -11.42 -8.29 16.48
N GLN A 127 -11.69 -8.10 15.19
CA GLN A 127 -11.06 -8.89 14.13
C GLN A 127 -9.55 -8.66 14.07
N LEU A 128 -9.09 -7.41 14.19
CA LEU A 128 -7.67 -7.06 14.26
C LEU A 128 -7.01 -7.65 15.51
N THR A 129 -7.68 -7.60 16.66
CA THR A 129 -7.18 -8.20 17.91
C THR A 129 -6.98 -9.71 17.74
N SER A 130 -7.93 -10.40 17.09
CA SER A 130 -7.81 -11.81 16.75
C SER A 130 -6.65 -12.09 15.78
N GLN A 131 -6.47 -11.24 14.76
CA GLN A 131 -5.34 -11.35 13.83
C GLN A 131 -4.00 -11.15 14.53
N ILE A 132 -3.89 -10.16 15.41
CA ILE A 132 -2.67 -9.90 16.21
C ILE A 132 -2.32 -11.14 17.02
N SER A 133 -3.28 -11.73 17.73
CA SER A 133 -3.04 -12.94 18.52
C SER A 133 -2.61 -14.15 17.67
N SER A 134 -3.17 -14.31 16.46
CA SER A 134 -2.72 -15.35 15.53
C SER A 134 -1.30 -15.10 15.01
N VAL A 135 -0.95 -13.84 14.73
CA VAL A 135 0.40 -13.46 14.29
C VAL A 135 1.41 -13.69 15.41
N GLU A 136 1.08 -13.31 16.65
CA GLU A 136 1.92 -13.57 17.83
C GLU A 136 2.20 -15.07 18.00
N THR A 137 1.18 -15.91 17.88
CA THR A 137 1.34 -17.37 17.94
C THR A 137 2.29 -17.87 16.84
N LYS A 138 2.10 -17.41 15.59
CA LYS A 138 2.98 -17.79 14.46
C LYS A 138 4.42 -17.32 14.64
N VAL A 139 4.61 -16.12 15.18
CA VAL A 139 5.96 -15.59 15.48
C VAL A 139 6.63 -16.47 16.54
N HIS A 140 5.88 -16.91 17.55
CA HIS A 140 6.42 -17.78 18.59
C HIS A 140 6.79 -19.17 18.06
N GLU A 141 5.93 -19.76 17.21
CA GLU A 141 6.20 -21.02 16.53
C GLU A 141 7.43 -20.94 15.62
N LEU A 142 7.53 -19.91 14.77
CA LEU A 142 8.68 -19.69 13.89
C LEU A 142 9.96 -19.45 14.68
N SER A 143 9.88 -18.71 15.79
CA SER A 143 11.03 -18.49 16.66
C SER A 143 11.52 -19.80 17.27
N ALA A 144 10.61 -20.69 17.69
CA ALA A 144 10.98 -22.01 18.21
C ALA A 144 11.63 -22.88 17.12
N GLU A 145 11.06 -22.90 15.90
CA GLU A 145 11.62 -23.64 14.77
C GLU A 145 13.02 -23.12 14.37
N LEU A 146 13.23 -21.81 14.37
CA LEU A 146 14.54 -21.22 14.06
C LEU A 146 15.60 -21.58 15.10
N ILE A 147 15.24 -21.61 16.38
CA ILE A 147 16.15 -22.04 17.45
C ILE A 147 16.56 -23.50 17.24
N ASP A 148 15.59 -24.37 16.94
CA ASP A 148 15.83 -25.80 16.70
C ASP A 148 16.75 -26.01 15.47
N LYS A 149 16.46 -25.34 14.34
CA LYS A 149 17.31 -25.39 13.15
C LYS A 149 18.72 -24.86 13.41
N THR A 150 18.86 -23.82 14.22
CA THR A 150 20.17 -23.27 14.57
C THR A 150 20.99 -24.27 15.38
N LEU A 151 20.35 -24.96 16.33
CA LEU A 151 20.99 -26.04 17.10
C LEU A 151 21.38 -27.21 16.20
N GLN A 152 20.50 -27.65 15.31
CA GLN A 152 20.78 -28.75 14.38
C GLN A 152 21.95 -28.44 13.45
N LEU A 153 21.99 -27.24 12.86
CA LEU A 153 23.10 -26.79 12.02
C LEU A 153 24.42 -26.71 12.80
N ALA A 154 24.37 -26.25 14.05
CA ALA A 154 25.55 -26.21 14.90
C ALA A 154 26.09 -27.62 15.20
N GLU A 155 25.21 -28.59 15.46
CA GLU A 155 25.60 -29.99 15.66
C GLU A 155 26.18 -30.62 14.39
N GLU A 156 25.55 -30.44 13.23
CA GLU A 156 26.09 -30.96 11.97
C GLU A 156 27.45 -30.36 11.62
N LYS A 157 27.61 -29.05 11.83
CA LYS A 157 28.90 -28.38 11.65
C LYS A 157 29.97 -28.96 12.57
N ASN A 158 29.64 -29.17 13.85
CA ASN A 158 30.56 -29.77 14.82
C ASN A 158 30.93 -31.21 14.46
N LYS A 159 29.96 -32.03 14.04
CA LYS A 159 30.21 -33.40 13.56
C LYS A 159 31.15 -33.40 12.36
N THR A 160 30.88 -32.53 11.38
CA THR A 160 31.71 -32.39 10.18
C THR A 160 33.14 -32.02 10.56
N LEU A 161 33.34 -31.01 11.42
CA LEU A 161 34.67 -30.60 11.87
C LEU A 161 35.40 -31.71 12.64
N ALA A 162 34.71 -32.47 13.49
CA ALA A 162 35.30 -33.58 14.21
C ALA A 162 35.76 -34.73 13.29
N VAL A 163 34.98 -35.04 12.25
CA VAL A 163 35.37 -36.02 11.22
C VAL A 163 36.61 -35.53 10.47
N LEU A 164 36.60 -34.27 10.00
CA LEU A 164 37.74 -33.68 9.29
C LEU A 164 39.03 -33.66 10.13
N ALA A 165 38.91 -33.42 11.44
CA ALA A 165 40.05 -33.40 12.36
C ALA A 165 40.56 -34.80 12.73
N SER A 166 39.70 -35.82 12.73
CA SER A 166 40.08 -37.20 13.07
C SER A 166 40.62 -38.01 11.88
N MET A 167 40.47 -37.50 10.65
CA MET A 167 41.11 -38.09 9.47
C MET A 167 42.63 -37.99 9.57
N GLY A 168 43.31 -39.13 9.51
CA GLY A 168 44.79 -39.19 9.44
C GLY A 168 45.35 -38.79 8.07
N GLU A 169 44.48 -38.67 7.06
CA GLU A 169 44.82 -38.21 5.71
C GLU A 169 44.68 -36.69 5.61
N GLY A 170 45.60 -36.06 4.89
CA GLY A 170 45.52 -34.64 4.60
C GLY A 170 44.35 -34.32 3.66
N LEU A 171 43.42 -33.50 4.12
CA LEU A 171 42.31 -32.99 3.32
C LEU A 171 42.49 -31.50 3.06
N LEU A 172 42.31 -31.13 1.79
CA LEU A 172 42.34 -29.75 1.33
C LEU A 172 41.15 -29.54 0.40
N VAL A 173 40.31 -28.55 0.73
CA VAL A 173 39.09 -28.19 -0.01
C VAL A 173 39.37 -26.92 -0.79
N VAL A 174 39.03 -26.93 -2.07
CA VAL A 174 39.31 -25.84 -3.02
C VAL A 174 37.98 -25.26 -3.49
N GLY A 175 37.85 -23.94 -3.50
CA GLY A 175 36.70 -23.22 -4.04
C GLY A 175 36.64 -23.26 -5.56
N ALA A 176 35.51 -22.84 -6.13
CA ALA A 176 35.28 -22.85 -7.59
C ALA A 176 36.27 -21.95 -8.37
N SER A 177 36.85 -20.95 -7.71
CA SER A 177 37.91 -20.06 -8.22
C SER A 177 39.31 -20.71 -8.20
N GLY A 178 39.46 -21.90 -7.61
CA GLY A 178 40.76 -22.54 -7.39
C GLY A 178 41.50 -22.07 -6.13
N GLU A 179 40.88 -21.25 -5.28
CA GLU A 179 41.45 -20.84 -3.99
C GLU A 179 41.20 -21.87 -2.90
N ILE A 180 42.12 -21.98 -1.94
CA ILE A 180 42.01 -22.94 -0.83
C ILE A 180 40.96 -22.46 0.16
N ALA A 181 39.86 -23.18 0.26
CA ALA A 181 38.72 -22.84 1.13
C ALA A 181 38.85 -23.45 2.52
N GLN A 182 39.44 -24.65 2.64
CA GLN A 182 39.62 -25.32 3.92
C GLN A 182 40.80 -26.30 3.87
N ILE A 183 41.50 -26.47 4.99
CA ILE A 183 42.59 -27.44 5.14
C ILE A 183 42.47 -28.09 6.53
N ASN A 184 42.64 -29.41 6.64
CA ASN A 184 42.64 -30.09 7.93
C ASN A 184 44.06 -30.15 8.54
N GLN A 185 44.15 -30.47 9.84
CA GLN A 185 45.42 -30.47 10.56
C GLN A 185 46.42 -31.52 10.05
N ALA A 186 45.93 -32.66 9.54
CA ALA A 186 46.78 -33.68 8.91
C ALA A 186 47.46 -33.15 7.64
N ALA A 187 46.75 -32.38 6.80
CA ALA A 187 47.32 -31.74 5.62
C ALA A 187 48.34 -30.66 6.00
N CYS A 188 48.05 -29.84 7.02
CA CYS A 188 49.02 -28.89 7.57
C CYS A 188 50.31 -29.58 8.03
N GLY A 189 50.19 -30.69 8.75
CA GLY A 189 51.36 -31.45 9.23
C GLY A 189 52.16 -32.13 8.11
N VAL A 190 51.50 -32.60 7.06
CA VAL A 190 52.18 -33.21 5.89
C VAL A 190 52.85 -32.16 5.01
N LEU A 191 52.22 -31.00 4.85
CA LEU A 191 52.72 -29.92 3.98
C LEU A 191 53.66 -28.95 4.70
N ASP A 192 53.73 -29.01 6.04
CA ASP A 192 54.47 -28.08 6.91
C ASP A 192 54.04 -26.62 6.70
N LEU A 193 52.73 -26.40 6.63
CA LEU A 193 52.14 -25.10 6.37
C LEU A 193 51.07 -24.73 7.41
N ASP A 194 50.99 -23.44 7.73
CA ASP A 194 50.02 -22.90 8.67
C ASP A 194 48.67 -22.62 8.00
N ALA A 195 47.57 -23.14 8.55
CA ALA A 195 46.24 -23.05 7.95
C ALA A 195 45.83 -21.58 7.67
N GLU A 196 46.14 -20.66 8.58
CA GLU A 196 45.77 -19.24 8.45
C GLU A 196 46.53 -18.55 7.31
N ALA A 197 47.72 -19.03 6.97
CA ALA A 197 48.55 -18.45 5.90
C ALA A 197 48.14 -18.93 4.50
N ILE A 198 47.41 -20.05 4.42
CA ILE A 198 47.11 -20.74 3.15
C ILE A 198 45.66 -20.52 2.70
N ILE A 199 44.72 -20.34 3.63
CA ILE A 199 43.31 -20.11 3.28
C ILE A 199 43.19 -18.85 2.43
N GLY A 200 42.52 -18.97 1.28
CA GLY A 200 42.38 -17.91 0.28
C GLY A 200 43.53 -17.80 -0.73
N THR A 201 44.59 -18.60 -0.59
CA THR A 201 45.65 -18.66 -1.61
C THR A 201 45.23 -19.55 -2.79
N PRO A 202 45.63 -19.24 -4.04
CA PRO A 202 45.41 -20.13 -5.17
C PRO A 202 46.16 -21.45 -4.98
N LEU A 203 45.50 -22.58 -5.23
CA LEU A 203 46.12 -23.91 -5.10
C LEU A 203 47.40 -24.06 -5.96
N GLY A 204 47.45 -23.37 -7.10
CA GLY A 204 48.59 -23.39 -8.02
C GLY A 204 49.88 -22.81 -7.43
N ASP A 205 49.77 -21.88 -6.48
CA ASP A 205 50.93 -21.27 -5.81
C ASP A 205 51.54 -22.20 -4.77
N LEU A 206 50.72 -23.09 -4.18
CA LEU A 206 51.16 -24.08 -3.21
C LEU A 206 51.91 -25.26 -3.84
N ALA A 207 51.51 -25.65 -5.06
CA ALA A 207 52.06 -26.79 -5.77
C ALA A 207 52.44 -26.43 -7.22
N PRO A 208 53.47 -25.58 -7.40
CA PRO A 208 53.91 -25.13 -8.73
C PRO A 208 54.35 -26.33 -9.58
N GLY A 209 53.69 -26.53 -10.73
CA GLY A 209 53.96 -27.64 -11.65
C GLY A 209 53.13 -28.91 -11.41
N SER A 210 52.21 -28.90 -10.43
CA SER A 210 51.23 -29.98 -10.31
C SER A 210 50.25 -29.96 -11.48
N LYS A 211 49.86 -31.14 -11.99
CA LYS A 211 48.84 -31.28 -13.04
C LYS A 211 47.41 -31.16 -12.51
N ILE A 212 47.23 -30.48 -11.37
CA ILE A 212 45.91 -30.26 -10.79
C ILE A 212 45.28 -29.14 -11.61
N ALA A 213 44.58 -29.52 -12.67
CA ALA A 213 43.82 -28.60 -13.48
C ALA A 213 42.80 -27.91 -12.57
N ALA A 214 42.79 -26.57 -12.56
CA ALA A 214 41.75 -25.80 -11.90
C ALA A 214 40.38 -26.33 -12.36
N ILE A 215 39.63 -26.93 -11.43
CA ILE A 215 38.31 -27.48 -11.71
C ILE A 215 37.36 -26.27 -11.80
N GLY A 216 37.33 -25.63 -12.98
CA GLY A 216 36.56 -24.40 -13.18
C GLY A 216 36.64 -23.76 -14.58
N GLN A 217 37.37 -24.33 -15.54
CA GLN A 217 37.30 -23.90 -16.94
C GLN A 217 36.66 -24.98 -17.82
N VAL A 218 35.34 -24.98 -17.86
CA VAL A 218 34.54 -25.47 -19.00
C VAL A 218 33.49 -24.43 -19.32
#